data_AF-A0A955R9M2-F1
#
_entry.id   AF-A0A955R9M2-F1
#
_cell.length_a   1.000
_cell.length_b   1.000
_cell.length_c   1.000
_cell.angle_alpha   90.00
_cell.angle_beta   90.00
_cell.angle_gamma   90.00
#
_symmetry.space_group_name_H-M   'P 1'
#
loop_
_entity.id
_entity.type
_entity.pdbx_description
1 polymer ?
#
loop_
_entity_poly.entity_id
_entity_poly.type
_entity_poly.pdbx_seq_one_letter_code
_entity_poly.pdbx_strand_id
1 'polypeptide(L)'
;MAGVVLQPWNIDLSRIGPPTLPPLSALQRPPVAPTREPHPRWPYTNIVFEGGGAKGIAYMGAIEVLEQEGIYPKHVLRVAGASSGSFLAAMLAIGMSSQELTQMLAETDLEAVMRDARFGMVSGLWNMVTIYGLNPGSRLLEFLGERLKERTGSEDVTFAQVLERCGRELLVPVTNLTRMCTEYCHPKTTPDMPVRLAVGMSMSLPVLMVPYRVVRGGEQTGGQADLYTDGGLLCNFPVHAFDGWWLSMDRQDTFLRKLRPLDRVTELTHDAVRFSPRNPATLGFTVFDKAELGDASEWWMTADMRPPERPDTELARSRAQSEKRLEAHTRLREALDGAAQRLVDALAELEEDGDGRVDRKEVQGLFEGGRLTPQDAQLLFETQDVDAIFSAMDHNGDGKVSYDEIVRTIDSRHVDLTAHLGLARSEPRSMSTFVSTVFNTLLMHLRRVSLVPDDRTRTVPIDTDYVSTTDFELDARDREFLLETGRRSTRAFFAGRREET
;
A
#
# COMPACT_ATOMS: atom_id res chain seq x y z
N MET A 1 28.77 21.10 0.39
CA MET A 1 28.97 19.66 0.62
C MET A 1 28.01 19.29 1.73
N ALA A 2 26.98 18.52 1.43
CA ALA A 2 25.89 18.18 2.35
C ALA A 2 25.72 16.68 2.34
N GLY A 3 25.37 16.11 3.48
CA GLY A 3 24.81 14.78 3.51
C GLY A 3 24.52 14.37 4.92
N VAL A 4 24.12 13.12 5.04
CA VAL A 4 23.28 12.67 6.13
C VAL A 4 23.87 11.39 6.71
N VAL A 5 23.96 11.32 8.03
CA VAL A 5 24.20 10.09 8.79
C VAL A 5 23.11 9.96 9.85
N LEU A 6 22.76 8.72 10.16
CA LEU A 6 21.46 8.34 10.67
C LEU A 6 21.53 7.90 12.13
N GLN A 7 20.68 8.43 13.01
CA GLN A 7 20.33 7.82 14.31
C GLN A 7 18.93 8.26 14.83
N PRO A 8 18.24 7.43 15.65
CA PRO A 8 16.96 7.77 16.28
C PRO A 8 17.10 8.90 17.31
N TRP A 9 15.98 9.58 17.60
CA TRP A 9 15.86 10.81 18.39
C TRP A 9 16.56 10.78 19.77
N ASN A 10 17.78 11.32 19.85
CA ASN A 10 18.30 12.09 20.99
C ASN A 10 19.62 12.87 20.73
N ILE A 11 20.00 13.12 19.47
CA ILE A 11 21.20 13.92 19.14
C ILE A 11 20.84 15.12 18.27
N ASP A 12 21.38 16.26 18.68
CA ASP A 12 21.37 17.53 17.97
C ASP A 12 22.04 17.40 16.58
N LEU A 13 21.21 17.30 15.53
CA LEU A 13 21.64 17.19 14.14
C LEU A 13 22.31 18.48 13.61
N SER A 14 22.34 19.59 14.37
CA SER A 14 23.12 20.77 14.01
C SER A 14 24.64 20.55 14.05
N ARG A 15 25.09 19.41 14.61
CA ARG A 15 26.51 19.03 14.73
C ARG A 15 26.98 17.97 13.72
N ILE A 16 26.10 17.46 12.86
CA ILE A 16 26.44 16.42 11.89
C ILE A 16 26.67 17.07 10.53
N GLY A 17 27.94 17.21 10.17
CA GLY A 17 28.36 17.68 8.85
C GLY A 17 28.06 16.65 7.75
N PRO A 18 28.19 17.02 6.47
CA PRO A 18 28.13 16.07 5.37
C PRO A 18 28.99 14.82 5.62
N PRO A 19 28.50 13.58 5.35
CA PRO A 19 29.36 12.45 5.13
C PRO A 19 30.39 12.90 4.10
N THR A 20 31.64 12.66 4.41
CA THR A 20 32.69 12.62 3.42
C THR A 20 32.26 11.60 2.37
N LEU A 21 31.69 12.10 1.27
CA LEU A 21 31.26 11.29 0.16
C LEU A 21 32.43 10.39 -0.24
N PRO A 22 32.24 9.06 -0.35
CA PRO A 22 33.30 8.20 -0.84
C PRO A 22 33.72 8.75 -2.21
N PRO A 23 35.04 8.91 -2.47
CA PRO A 23 35.46 9.31 -3.80
C PRO A 23 34.94 8.28 -4.78
N LEU A 24 34.49 8.71 -5.95
CA LEU A 24 33.94 7.82 -6.97
C LEU A 24 34.88 6.64 -7.25
N SER A 25 36.21 6.83 -7.18
CA SER A 25 37.22 5.78 -7.35
C SER A 25 37.13 4.63 -6.34
N ALA A 26 36.53 4.84 -5.16
CA ALA A 26 36.32 3.81 -4.15
C ALA A 26 35.04 2.98 -4.38
N LEU A 27 34.17 3.40 -5.31
CA LEU A 27 32.91 2.72 -5.58
C LEU A 27 33.06 1.62 -6.63
N GLN A 28 32.43 0.49 -6.35
CA GLN A 28 32.36 -0.67 -7.24
C GLN A 28 31.27 -0.48 -8.31
N ARG A 29 31.43 -1.17 -9.45
CA ARG A 29 30.44 -1.20 -10.54
C ARG A 29 29.67 -2.52 -10.51
N PRO A 30 28.39 -2.52 -10.88
CA PRO A 30 27.65 -3.78 -11.01
C PRO A 30 28.26 -4.65 -12.12
N PRO A 31 28.06 -5.98 -12.07
CA PRO A 31 28.56 -6.90 -13.09
C PRO A 31 28.03 -6.59 -14.50
N VAL A 32 26.78 -6.13 -14.60
CA VAL A 32 26.12 -5.79 -15.86
C VAL A 32 25.68 -4.32 -15.85
N ALA A 33 26.34 -3.51 -16.67
CA ALA A 33 25.93 -2.14 -16.94
C ALA A 33 24.70 -2.12 -17.87
N PRO A 34 23.76 -1.20 -17.66
CA PRO A 34 22.62 -1.06 -18.56
C PRO A 34 23.05 -0.46 -19.91
N THR A 35 22.32 -0.80 -20.97
CA THR A 35 22.50 -0.29 -22.33
C THR A 35 21.37 0.67 -22.70
N ARG A 36 21.68 1.61 -23.59
CA ARG A 36 20.67 2.47 -24.24
C ARG A 36 20.15 1.91 -25.55
N GLU A 37 20.68 0.76 -25.99
CA GLU A 37 20.14 0.05 -27.12
C GLU A 37 18.71 -0.43 -26.81
N PRO A 38 17.76 -0.27 -27.75
CA PRO A 38 16.40 -0.73 -27.55
C PRO A 38 16.37 -2.24 -27.38
N HIS A 39 15.51 -2.74 -26.50
CA HIS A 39 15.26 -4.18 -26.41
C HIS A 39 14.51 -4.65 -27.68
N PRO A 40 14.85 -5.81 -28.28
CA PRO A 40 14.28 -6.23 -29.56
C PRO A 40 12.75 -6.37 -29.59
N ARG A 41 12.13 -6.64 -28.44
CA ARG A 41 10.70 -6.97 -28.34
C ARG A 41 9.89 -6.01 -27.48
N TRP A 42 10.52 -5.38 -26.49
CA TRP A 42 9.81 -4.74 -25.39
C TRP A 42 10.26 -3.28 -25.27
N PRO A 43 9.36 -2.31 -25.10
CA PRO A 43 9.76 -0.90 -25.03
C PRO A 43 10.26 -0.48 -23.64
N TYR A 44 10.24 -1.39 -22.66
CA TYR A 44 10.40 -1.04 -21.25
C TYR A 44 11.84 -0.72 -20.89
N THR A 45 12.06 0.51 -20.43
CA THR A 45 13.34 0.98 -19.88
C THR A 45 13.23 1.46 -18.44
N ASN A 46 12.00 1.60 -17.93
CA ASN A 46 11.73 2.09 -16.59
C ASN A 46 10.86 1.09 -15.85
N ILE A 47 11.22 0.75 -14.61
CA ILE A 47 10.42 -0.14 -13.78
C ILE A 47 9.99 0.57 -12.51
N VAL A 48 8.73 0.39 -12.11
CA VAL A 48 8.16 1.01 -10.92
C VAL A 48 7.48 -0.02 -10.03
N PHE A 49 7.75 0.04 -8.73
CA PHE A 49 7.13 -0.84 -7.73
C PHE A 49 6.27 -0.07 -6.74
N GLU A 50 5.04 -0.54 -6.55
CA GLU A 50 4.19 -0.06 -5.48
C GLU A 50 4.69 -0.51 -4.10
N GLY A 51 4.47 0.30 -3.07
CA GLY A 51 4.58 -0.13 -1.68
C GLY A 51 3.54 -1.20 -1.30
N GLY A 52 4.01 -2.30 -0.70
CA GLY A 52 3.12 -3.42 -0.34
C GLY A 52 3.54 -4.20 0.91
N GLY A 53 4.52 -3.72 1.67
CA GLY A 53 5.07 -4.44 2.82
C GLY A 53 5.57 -5.84 2.44
N ALA A 54 5.14 -6.87 3.19
CA ALA A 54 5.51 -8.26 2.96
C ALA A 54 5.13 -8.80 1.56
N LYS A 55 4.07 -8.26 0.95
CA LYS A 55 3.64 -8.60 -0.43
C LYS A 55 4.73 -8.32 -1.47
N GLY A 56 5.66 -7.40 -1.16
CA GLY A 56 6.77 -7.05 -2.04
C GLY A 56 7.70 -8.22 -2.39
N ILE A 57 7.66 -9.33 -1.64
CA ILE A 57 8.39 -10.57 -1.99
C ILE A 57 7.97 -11.07 -3.38
N ALA A 58 6.70 -10.92 -3.76
CA ALA A 58 6.21 -11.36 -5.05
C ALA A 58 6.93 -10.67 -6.23
N TYR A 59 7.42 -9.46 -6.04
CA TYR A 59 8.20 -8.78 -7.07
C TYR A 59 9.48 -9.52 -7.44
N MET A 60 10.11 -10.27 -6.53
CA MET A 60 11.33 -11.02 -6.86
C MET A 60 11.07 -12.07 -7.95
N GLY A 61 9.91 -12.74 -7.90
CA GLY A 61 9.46 -13.63 -8.97
C GLY A 61 9.13 -12.89 -10.27
N ALA A 62 8.61 -11.67 -10.18
CA ALA A 62 8.44 -10.81 -11.36
C ALA A 62 9.77 -10.42 -12.01
N ILE A 63 10.80 -10.08 -11.20
CA ILE A 63 12.15 -9.77 -11.71
C ILE A 63 12.76 -10.98 -12.41
N GLU A 64 12.56 -12.19 -11.89
CA GLU A 64 13.02 -13.42 -12.55
C GLU A 64 12.47 -13.54 -13.97
N VAL A 65 11.21 -13.17 -14.20
CA VAL A 65 10.59 -13.15 -15.53
C VAL A 65 11.19 -12.03 -16.39
N LEU A 66 11.45 -10.84 -15.84
CA LEU A 66 12.12 -9.77 -16.58
C LEU A 66 13.56 -10.14 -16.99
N GLU A 67 14.25 -10.95 -16.18
CA GLU A 67 15.56 -11.52 -16.53
C GLU A 67 15.42 -12.56 -17.65
N GLN A 68 14.43 -13.45 -17.57
CA GLN A 68 14.12 -14.44 -18.62
C GLN A 68 13.77 -13.79 -19.97
N GLU A 69 13.05 -12.66 -19.94
CA GLU A 69 12.69 -11.87 -21.12
C GLU A 69 13.83 -10.97 -21.61
N GLY A 70 14.99 -10.96 -20.94
CA GLY A 70 16.15 -10.15 -21.31
C GLY A 70 16.00 -8.64 -21.06
N ILE A 71 14.94 -8.21 -20.35
CA ILE A 71 14.68 -6.80 -20.03
C ILE A 71 15.64 -6.33 -18.93
N TYR A 72 15.63 -7.01 -17.79
CA TYR A 72 16.54 -6.74 -16.67
C TYR A 72 17.73 -7.71 -16.72
N PRO A 73 18.96 -7.30 -16.36
CA PRO A 73 19.40 -5.97 -15.96
C PRO A 73 19.72 -5.02 -17.12
N LYS A 74 19.82 -5.54 -18.36
CA LYS A 74 20.49 -4.85 -19.46
C LYS A 74 19.73 -3.61 -19.98
N HIS A 75 18.41 -3.65 -20.11
CA HIS A 75 17.64 -2.57 -20.75
C HIS A 75 16.92 -1.64 -19.76
N VAL A 76 17.02 -1.93 -18.46
CA VAL A 76 16.43 -1.12 -17.39
C VAL A 76 17.39 0.02 -17.02
N LEU A 77 17.00 1.24 -17.37
CA LEU A 77 17.73 2.48 -17.11
C LEU A 77 17.25 3.19 -15.85
N ARG A 78 15.99 3.01 -15.47
CA ARG A 78 15.36 3.76 -14.38
C ARG A 78 14.51 2.83 -13.51
N VAL A 79 14.62 2.99 -12.21
CA VAL A 79 13.87 2.20 -11.24
C VAL A 79 13.29 3.10 -10.17
N ALA A 80 12.04 2.86 -9.79
CA ALA A 80 11.34 3.62 -8.76
C ALA A 80 10.55 2.68 -7.85
N GLY A 81 10.33 3.10 -6.61
CA GLY A 81 9.31 2.48 -5.78
C GLY A 81 9.12 3.18 -4.45
N ALA A 82 7.98 2.93 -3.81
CA ALA A 82 7.64 3.44 -2.48
C ALA A 82 7.67 2.32 -1.44
N SER A 83 7.98 2.65 -0.19
CA SER A 83 8.02 1.70 0.94
C SER A 83 8.84 0.45 0.62
N SER A 84 8.30 -0.77 0.78
CA SER A 84 9.00 -2.00 0.38
C SER A 84 9.43 -2.03 -1.10
N GLY A 85 8.68 -1.35 -1.99
CA GLY A 85 9.08 -1.14 -3.38
C GLY A 85 10.31 -0.24 -3.54
N SER A 86 10.54 0.72 -2.63
CA SER A 86 11.73 1.58 -2.64
C SER A 86 13.00 0.80 -2.30
N PHE A 87 12.90 -0.16 -1.38
CA PHE A 87 13.98 -1.10 -1.07
C PHE A 87 14.35 -1.92 -2.29
N LEU A 88 13.37 -2.57 -2.92
CA LEU A 88 13.61 -3.34 -4.13
C LEU A 88 14.21 -2.49 -5.25
N ALA A 89 13.64 -1.30 -5.50
CA ALA A 89 14.15 -0.37 -6.50
C ALA A 89 15.63 -0.01 -6.24
N ALA A 90 16.02 0.23 -4.98
CA ALA A 90 17.41 0.52 -4.62
C ALA A 90 18.34 -0.67 -4.91
N MET A 91 17.91 -1.89 -4.59
CA MET A 91 18.70 -3.11 -4.87
C MET A 91 18.83 -3.37 -6.39
N LEU A 92 17.79 -3.11 -7.17
CA LEU A 92 17.85 -3.22 -8.64
C LEU A 92 18.70 -2.09 -9.26
N ALA A 93 18.69 -0.88 -8.68
CA ALA A 93 19.53 0.22 -9.16
C ALA A 93 21.03 -0.12 -9.09
N ILE A 94 21.45 -0.79 -8.02
CA ILE A 94 22.82 -1.30 -7.83
C ILE A 94 23.05 -2.66 -8.53
N GLY A 95 22.07 -3.15 -9.29
CA GLY A 95 22.18 -4.29 -10.20
C GLY A 95 22.03 -5.66 -9.55
N MET A 96 21.33 -5.81 -8.42
CA MET A 96 21.08 -7.12 -7.80
C MET A 96 20.15 -7.98 -8.67
N SER A 97 20.47 -9.25 -8.84
CA SER A 97 19.63 -10.21 -9.56
C SER A 97 18.46 -10.72 -8.70
N SER A 98 17.44 -11.29 -9.35
CA SER A 98 16.34 -11.96 -8.65
C SER A 98 16.82 -13.05 -7.69
N GLN A 99 17.86 -13.80 -8.08
CA GLN A 99 18.48 -14.84 -7.27
C GLN A 99 19.13 -14.28 -6.01
N GLU A 100 19.94 -13.22 -6.13
CA GLU A 100 20.57 -12.56 -4.98
C GLU A 100 19.53 -11.99 -4.01
N LEU A 101 18.46 -11.41 -4.54
CA LEU A 101 17.34 -10.88 -3.73
C LEU A 101 16.62 -12.00 -2.97
N THR A 102 16.35 -13.13 -3.63
CA THR A 102 15.69 -14.28 -3.03
C THR A 102 16.57 -14.93 -1.96
N GLN A 103 17.87 -15.04 -2.21
CA GLN A 103 18.83 -15.53 -1.23
C GLN A 103 18.91 -14.60 0.01
N MET A 104 18.98 -13.28 -0.22
CA MET A 104 18.97 -12.29 0.85
C MET A 104 17.72 -12.45 1.74
N LEU A 105 16.55 -12.65 1.12
CA LEU A 105 15.30 -12.88 1.86
C LEU A 105 15.31 -14.18 2.66
N ALA A 106 15.89 -15.25 2.12
CA ALA A 106 16.00 -16.54 2.81
C ALA A 106 16.91 -16.45 4.05
N GLU A 107 17.97 -15.65 3.99
CA GLU A 107 18.97 -15.50 5.06
C GLU A 107 18.60 -14.43 6.10
N THR A 108 17.62 -13.58 5.82
CA THR A 108 17.24 -12.45 6.68
C THR A 108 15.96 -12.73 7.47
N ASP A 109 16.01 -12.48 8.78
CA ASP A 109 14.83 -12.39 9.62
C ASP A 109 14.18 -11.00 9.45
N LEU A 110 13.21 -10.90 8.53
CA LEU A 110 12.52 -9.65 8.22
C LEU A 110 11.78 -9.06 9.43
N GLU A 111 11.25 -9.89 10.32
CA GLU A 111 10.56 -9.40 11.50
C GLU A 111 11.56 -8.73 12.45
N ALA A 112 12.69 -9.37 12.71
CA ALA A 112 13.74 -8.81 13.56
C ALA A 112 14.35 -7.51 13.01
N VAL A 113 14.36 -7.34 11.68
CA VAL A 113 14.79 -6.11 11.00
C VAL A 113 13.75 -4.99 11.14
N MET A 114 12.46 -5.32 11.05
CA MET A 114 11.36 -4.35 11.10
C MET A 114 10.92 -3.97 12.53
N ARG A 115 11.10 -4.88 13.50
CA ARG A 115 10.68 -4.71 14.89
C ARG A 115 11.89 -4.64 15.83
N ASP A 116 12.51 -3.47 15.94
CA ASP A 116 13.77 -3.25 16.68
C ASP A 116 13.61 -2.55 18.04
N ALA A 117 12.40 -2.51 18.61
CA ALA A 117 12.16 -1.93 19.94
C ALA A 117 12.84 -2.72 21.09
N ARG A 118 13.76 -2.07 21.82
CA ARG A 118 14.62 -2.68 22.87
C ARG A 118 13.91 -3.32 24.08
N PHE A 119 12.66 -2.95 24.40
CA PHE A 119 11.94 -3.47 25.59
C PHE A 119 10.46 -3.81 25.33
N GLY A 120 10.12 -4.24 24.10
CA GLY A 120 8.76 -4.67 23.76
C GLY A 120 7.69 -3.58 24.00
N MET A 121 6.50 -3.97 24.48
CA MET A 121 5.33 -3.09 24.63
C MET A 121 5.56 -1.87 25.57
N VAL A 122 6.39 -2.01 26.60
CA VAL A 122 6.65 -0.93 27.58
C VAL A 122 7.48 0.19 26.95
N SER A 123 8.50 -0.15 26.16
CA SER A 123 9.18 0.84 25.32
C SER A 123 8.30 1.33 24.18
N GLY A 124 7.43 0.50 23.61
CA GLY A 124 6.56 0.89 22.50
C GLY A 124 5.61 2.05 22.86
N LEU A 125 4.89 1.95 23.98
CA LEU A 125 4.01 3.02 24.46
C LEU A 125 4.80 4.28 24.87
N TRP A 126 5.94 4.12 25.53
CA TRP A 126 6.81 5.25 25.87
C TRP A 126 7.38 5.94 24.62
N ASN A 127 7.84 5.18 23.63
CA ASN A 127 8.35 5.67 22.35
C ASN A 127 7.24 6.33 21.51
N MET A 128 6.03 5.79 21.53
CA MET A 128 4.87 6.39 20.86
C MET A 128 4.56 7.80 21.41
N VAL A 129 4.68 8.00 22.72
CA VAL A 129 4.44 9.29 23.38
C VAL A 129 5.65 10.24 23.28
N THR A 130 6.87 9.72 23.18
CA THR A 130 8.11 10.54 23.24
C THR A 130 8.79 10.79 21.90
N ILE A 131 8.67 9.88 20.93
CA ILE A 131 9.36 9.91 19.62
C ILE A 131 8.45 9.51 18.44
N TYR A 132 7.13 9.44 18.67
CA TYR A 132 6.08 9.24 17.66
C TYR A 132 6.17 7.93 16.84
N GLY A 133 6.83 6.89 17.35
CA GLY A 133 6.92 5.58 16.69
C GLY A 133 7.28 4.43 17.64
N LEU A 134 6.84 3.21 17.34
CA LEU A 134 7.08 2.01 18.14
C LEU A 134 8.52 1.50 18.01
N ASN A 135 9.05 1.50 16.78
CA ASN A 135 10.36 0.97 16.42
C ASN A 135 11.32 2.08 15.94
N PRO A 136 12.55 2.16 16.47
CA PRO A 136 13.56 3.12 16.03
C PRO A 136 13.94 3.05 14.54
N GLY A 137 13.86 1.86 13.90
CA GLY A 137 14.25 1.66 12.50
C GLY A 137 15.75 1.65 12.23
N SER A 138 16.56 1.60 13.28
CA SER A 138 18.02 1.48 13.20
C SER A 138 18.47 0.21 12.49
N ARG A 139 17.82 -0.93 12.76
CA ARG A 139 18.20 -2.22 12.14
C ARG A 139 17.93 -2.28 10.65
N LEU A 140 16.77 -1.78 10.20
CA LEU A 140 16.43 -1.67 8.78
C LEU A 140 17.50 -0.90 8.00
N LEU A 141 18.00 0.15 8.63
CA LEU A 141 18.92 1.09 8.05
C LEU A 141 20.37 0.59 8.03
N GLU A 142 20.78 -0.10 9.11
CA GLU A 142 22.05 -0.86 9.16
C GLU A 142 22.03 -1.95 8.09
N PHE A 143 20.98 -2.77 8.05
CA PHE A 143 20.79 -3.80 7.04
C PHE A 143 20.90 -3.25 5.62
N LEU A 144 20.20 -2.15 5.32
CA LEU A 144 20.28 -1.50 4.02
C LEU A 144 21.68 -0.96 3.71
N GLY A 145 22.34 -0.36 4.70
CA GLY A 145 23.73 0.11 4.58
C GLY A 145 24.70 -1.02 4.25
N GLU A 146 24.55 -2.19 4.88
CA GLU A 146 25.35 -3.38 4.59
C GLU A 146 25.14 -3.86 3.15
N ARG A 147 23.89 -4.01 2.70
CA ARG A 147 23.61 -4.46 1.32
C ARG A 147 24.16 -3.50 0.28
N LEU A 148 24.03 -2.19 0.51
CA LEU A 148 24.61 -1.16 -0.36
C LEU A 148 26.14 -1.23 -0.36
N LYS A 149 26.76 -1.44 0.80
CA LYS A 149 28.22 -1.54 0.94
C LYS A 149 28.78 -2.78 0.25
N GLU A 150 28.13 -3.92 0.38
CA GLU A 150 28.52 -5.18 -0.27
C GLU A 150 28.59 -5.03 -1.81
N ARG A 151 27.67 -4.26 -2.38
CA ARG A 151 27.53 -4.09 -3.84
C ARG A 151 28.27 -2.88 -4.41
N THR A 152 28.37 -1.80 -3.65
CA THR A 152 28.91 -0.52 -4.14
C THR A 152 30.22 -0.11 -3.47
N GLY A 153 30.59 -0.76 -2.36
CA GLY A 153 31.73 -0.38 -1.53
C GLY A 153 31.42 0.71 -0.49
N SER A 154 30.21 1.27 -0.46
CA SER A 154 29.79 2.26 0.53
C SER A 154 28.36 2.06 1.01
N GLU A 155 28.16 2.20 2.32
CA GLU A 155 26.83 2.25 2.93
C GLU A 155 26.09 3.56 2.63
N ASP A 156 26.82 4.63 2.31
CA ASP A 156 26.31 5.99 2.07
C ASP A 156 26.36 6.40 0.60
N VAL A 157 26.33 5.43 -0.32
CA VAL A 157 26.27 5.72 -1.75
C VAL A 157 25.07 6.64 -2.05
N THR A 158 25.31 7.70 -2.83
CA THR A 158 24.27 8.71 -3.15
C THR A 158 23.56 8.44 -4.46
N PHE A 159 22.44 9.13 -4.70
CA PHE A 159 21.71 9.04 -5.98
C PHE A 159 22.58 9.37 -7.18
N ALA A 160 23.39 10.44 -7.11
CA ALA A 160 24.32 10.79 -8.19
C ALA A 160 25.37 9.71 -8.41
N GLN A 161 25.90 9.13 -7.33
CA GLN A 161 26.90 8.07 -7.40
C GLN A 161 26.33 6.77 -7.98
N VAL A 162 25.10 6.39 -7.63
CA VAL A 162 24.41 5.24 -8.24
C VAL A 162 24.23 5.47 -9.74
N LEU A 163 23.78 6.65 -10.17
CA LEU A 163 23.67 6.97 -11.59
C LEU A 163 25.04 6.87 -12.30
N GLU A 164 26.09 7.44 -11.72
CA GLU A 164 27.41 7.47 -12.34
C GLU A 164 28.12 6.10 -12.36
N ARG A 165 27.94 5.29 -11.31
CA ARG A 165 28.65 4.00 -11.16
C ARG A 165 27.86 2.80 -11.62
N CYS A 166 26.56 2.80 -11.41
CA CYS A 166 25.66 1.71 -11.78
C CYS A 166 24.92 1.97 -13.09
N GLY A 167 24.87 3.23 -13.56
CA GLY A 167 24.23 3.59 -14.83
C GLY A 167 22.71 3.63 -14.78
N ARG A 168 22.11 3.58 -13.58
CA ARG A 168 20.65 3.56 -13.37
C ARG A 168 20.18 4.76 -12.55
N GLU A 169 19.09 5.38 -12.96
CA GLU A 169 18.41 6.40 -12.17
C GLU A 169 17.52 5.70 -11.14
N LEU A 170 17.75 5.99 -9.85
CA LEU A 170 16.89 5.55 -8.76
C LEU A 170 15.95 6.69 -8.37
N LEU A 171 14.68 6.36 -8.13
CA LEU A 171 13.72 7.25 -7.54
C LEU A 171 13.05 6.65 -6.31
N VAL A 172 13.00 7.42 -5.24
CA VAL A 172 12.31 7.07 -4.00
C VAL A 172 11.40 8.23 -3.59
N PRO A 173 10.06 8.08 -3.62
CA PRO A 173 9.16 9.08 -3.08
C PRO A 173 9.19 9.02 -1.55
N VAL A 174 9.08 10.18 -0.90
CA VAL A 174 8.97 10.32 0.56
C VAL A 174 7.88 11.31 0.90
N THR A 175 7.24 11.14 2.06
CA THR A 175 6.20 12.06 2.52
C THR A 175 6.80 13.06 3.49
N ASN A 176 6.83 14.34 3.12
CA ASN A 176 7.22 15.43 4.01
C ASN A 176 5.99 15.90 4.79
N LEU A 177 5.94 15.58 6.09
CA LEU A 177 4.84 15.94 6.99
C LEU A 177 4.86 17.43 7.38
N THR A 178 6.04 18.05 7.42
CA THR A 178 6.15 19.49 7.71
C THR A 178 5.56 20.33 6.59
N ARG A 179 5.75 19.91 5.35
CA ARG A 179 5.26 20.61 4.14
C ARG A 179 4.01 20.00 3.54
N MET A 180 3.53 18.89 4.10
CA MET A 180 2.34 18.16 3.65
C MET A 180 2.37 17.81 2.15
N CYS A 181 3.51 17.33 1.66
CA CYS A 181 3.66 16.99 0.23
C CYS A 181 4.55 15.77 0.00
N THR A 182 4.40 15.17 -1.18
CA THR A 182 5.34 14.16 -1.68
C THR A 182 6.58 14.84 -2.22
N GLU A 183 7.73 14.37 -1.78
CA GLU A 183 9.02 14.71 -2.37
C GLU A 183 9.61 13.48 -3.08
N TYR A 184 10.25 13.70 -4.22
CA TYR A 184 10.86 12.65 -5.01
C TYR A 184 12.37 12.73 -4.86
N CYS A 185 12.96 11.81 -4.08
CA CYS A 185 14.41 11.66 -3.99
C CYS A 185 14.93 11.02 -5.29
N HIS A 186 15.79 11.74 -6.01
CA HIS A 186 16.22 11.41 -7.38
C HIS A 186 17.54 12.14 -7.69
N PRO A 187 18.40 11.68 -8.63
CA PRO A 187 19.62 12.40 -9.02
C PRO A 187 19.39 13.87 -9.41
N LYS A 188 18.22 14.21 -9.94
CA LYS A 188 17.85 15.58 -10.33
C LYS A 188 17.52 16.50 -9.14
N THR A 189 16.96 15.96 -8.08
CA THR A 189 16.37 16.72 -6.95
C THR A 189 17.23 16.63 -5.70
N THR A 190 17.84 15.46 -5.44
CA THR A 190 18.62 15.14 -4.24
C THR A 190 19.87 14.33 -4.59
N PRO A 191 20.77 14.83 -5.48
CA PRO A 191 21.93 14.07 -5.97
C PRO A 191 22.87 13.58 -4.86
N ASP A 192 23.07 14.38 -3.82
CA ASP A 192 24.02 14.12 -2.73
C ASP A 192 23.38 13.38 -1.54
N MET A 193 22.09 13.06 -1.61
CA MET A 193 21.41 12.34 -0.54
C MET A 193 21.85 10.86 -0.55
N PRO A 194 22.24 10.28 0.61
CA PRO A 194 22.48 8.85 0.71
C PRO A 194 21.22 8.06 0.37
N VAL A 195 21.36 7.01 -0.44
CA VAL A 195 20.23 6.15 -0.84
C VAL A 195 19.60 5.50 0.38
N ARG A 196 20.40 5.04 1.35
CA ARG A 196 19.89 4.42 2.58
C ARG A 196 18.99 5.34 3.40
N LEU A 197 19.24 6.65 3.39
CA LEU A 197 18.38 7.63 4.05
C LEU A 197 17.02 7.71 3.35
N ALA A 198 17.03 7.89 2.02
CA ALA A 198 15.78 8.06 1.27
C ALA A 198 14.87 6.83 1.38
N VAL A 199 15.44 5.63 1.25
CA VAL A 199 14.71 4.37 1.44
C VAL A 199 14.24 4.21 2.89
N GLY A 200 15.08 4.54 3.88
CA GLY A 200 14.70 4.55 5.29
C GLY A 200 13.49 5.46 5.56
N MET A 201 13.54 6.71 5.07
CA MET A 201 12.40 7.64 5.12
C MET A 201 11.17 7.04 4.45
N SER A 202 11.34 6.47 3.25
CA SER A 202 10.24 5.90 2.48
C SER A 202 9.65 4.64 3.10
N MET A 203 10.32 3.99 4.06
CA MET A 203 9.86 2.78 4.76
C MET A 203 9.46 3.06 6.23
N SER A 204 9.48 4.33 6.66
CA SER A 204 9.06 4.74 8.00
C SER A 204 7.55 4.78 8.15
N LEU A 205 6.93 3.59 8.19
CA LEU A 205 5.49 3.43 8.36
C LEU A 205 5.01 4.19 9.60
N PRO A 206 4.03 5.11 9.47
CA PRO A 206 3.52 5.91 10.59
C PRO A 206 3.18 5.04 11.80
N VAL A 207 3.60 5.48 12.98
CA VAL A 207 3.45 4.80 14.29
C VAL A 207 4.22 3.49 14.42
N LEU A 208 4.38 2.68 13.38
CA LEU A 208 5.23 1.49 13.46
C LEU A 208 6.71 1.87 13.57
N MET A 209 7.14 2.88 12.82
CA MET A 209 8.51 3.40 12.81
C MET A 209 8.56 4.88 13.16
N VAL A 210 9.67 5.29 13.76
CA VAL A 210 9.94 6.69 14.08
C VAL A 210 10.10 7.52 12.80
N PRO A 211 9.45 8.69 12.69
CA PRO A 211 9.65 9.58 11.54
C PRO A 211 11.05 10.20 11.53
N TYR A 212 11.58 10.43 10.34
CA TYR A 212 12.90 11.01 10.13
C TYR A 212 12.84 12.53 10.19
N ARG A 213 13.73 13.14 10.97
CA ARG A 213 13.90 14.60 11.01
C ARG A 213 15.13 14.98 10.20
N VAL A 214 14.94 15.76 9.12
CA VAL A 214 16.02 16.13 8.19
C VAL A 214 16.14 17.66 8.12
N VAL A 215 17.32 18.17 8.44
CA VAL A 215 17.65 19.59 8.31
C VAL A 215 18.11 19.90 6.90
N ARG A 216 17.48 20.88 6.24
CA ARG A 216 17.88 21.34 4.89
C ARG A 216 18.53 22.72 4.99
N GLY A 217 19.77 22.83 4.50
CA GLY A 217 20.51 24.10 4.43
C GLY A 217 21.73 24.15 5.36
N GLY A 218 22.69 25.03 5.04
CA GLY A 218 23.84 25.30 5.91
C GLY A 218 23.48 26.15 7.13
N GLU A 219 24.41 26.25 8.08
CA GLU A 219 24.27 26.95 9.39
C GLU A 219 23.61 28.34 9.32
N GLN A 220 23.72 29.03 8.18
CA GLN A 220 23.20 30.38 7.93
C GLN A 220 21.66 30.49 7.83
N THR A 221 20.92 29.38 7.70
CA THR A 221 19.45 29.38 7.47
C THR A 221 18.59 29.14 8.72
N GLY A 222 19.19 29.10 9.91
CA GLY A 222 18.44 28.83 11.15
C GLY A 222 17.88 27.40 11.25
N GLY A 223 18.29 26.50 10.35
CA GLY A 223 18.22 25.04 10.51
C GLY A 223 16.86 24.47 10.89
N GLN A 224 15.76 24.91 10.26
CA GLN A 224 14.48 24.25 10.48
C GLN A 224 14.51 22.84 9.86
N ALA A 225 14.17 21.85 10.68
CA ALA A 225 14.14 20.46 10.24
C ALA A 225 12.74 20.09 9.76
N ASP A 226 12.68 19.47 8.59
CA ASP A 226 11.47 18.87 8.06
C ASP A 226 11.32 17.45 8.61
N LEU A 227 10.08 17.01 8.80
CA LEU A 227 9.73 15.68 9.27
C LEU A 227 9.25 14.81 8.10
N TYR A 228 9.78 13.60 7.99
CA TYR A 228 9.49 12.66 6.91
C TYR A 228 8.97 11.33 7.44
N THR A 229 8.08 10.72 6.66
CA THR A 229 7.52 9.38 6.90
C THR A 229 7.38 8.64 5.56
N ASP A 230 6.84 7.42 5.62
CA ASP A 230 6.69 6.51 4.49
C ASP A 230 6.12 7.22 3.25
N GLY A 231 6.77 7.00 2.11
CA GLY A 231 6.39 7.60 0.83
C GLY A 231 5.03 7.12 0.34
N GLY A 232 4.62 5.92 0.74
CA GLY A 232 3.33 5.34 0.44
C GLY A 232 2.15 6.09 1.05
N LEU A 233 2.38 6.91 2.08
CA LEU A 233 1.33 7.75 2.67
C LEU A 233 0.74 8.77 1.68
N LEU A 234 1.50 9.24 0.69
CA LEU A 234 0.98 10.17 -0.34
C LEU A 234 1.20 9.67 -1.77
N CYS A 235 2.17 8.77 -2.00
CA CYS A 235 2.53 8.28 -3.32
C CYS A 235 2.96 6.80 -3.25
N ASN A 236 2.00 5.91 -3.02
CA ASN A 236 2.27 4.47 -2.90
C ASN A 236 2.69 3.81 -4.21
N PHE A 237 2.21 4.30 -5.34
CA PHE A 237 2.56 3.78 -6.66
C PHE A 237 3.07 4.89 -7.58
N PRO A 238 4.39 5.17 -7.62
CA PRO A 238 4.95 6.29 -8.38
C PRO A 238 5.07 6.00 -9.89
N VAL A 239 4.05 5.38 -10.52
CA VAL A 239 4.11 4.94 -11.94
C VAL A 239 4.30 6.10 -12.91
N HIS A 240 3.82 7.30 -12.54
CA HIS A 240 3.99 8.55 -13.27
C HIS A 240 5.37 9.18 -13.12
N ALA A 241 6.25 8.66 -12.25
CA ALA A 241 7.50 9.36 -11.91
C ALA A 241 8.45 9.56 -13.09
N PHE A 242 8.37 8.72 -14.12
CA PHE A 242 9.17 8.84 -15.35
C PHE A 242 8.41 9.43 -16.54
N ASP A 243 7.24 10.01 -16.26
CA ASP A 243 6.42 10.75 -17.21
C ASP A 243 6.77 12.24 -17.20
N GLY A 244 6.43 12.93 -18.29
CA GLY A 244 6.65 14.37 -18.43
C GLY A 244 8.09 14.81 -18.22
N TRP A 245 8.25 16.05 -17.75
CA TRP A 245 9.55 16.72 -17.70
C TRP A 245 10.15 16.78 -16.30
N TRP A 246 9.35 16.64 -15.24
CA TRP A 246 9.75 17.00 -13.88
C TRP A 246 11.02 16.28 -13.43
N LEU A 247 11.10 14.97 -13.71
CA LEU A 247 12.24 14.13 -13.33
C LEU A 247 13.10 13.70 -14.52
N SER A 248 12.71 14.07 -15.74
CA SER A 248 13.52 13.88 -16.94
C SER A 248 14.92 14.48 -16.78
N MET A 249 15.95 13.70 -17.09
CA MET A 249 17.34 14.13 -17.11
C MET A 249 17.76 14.75 -18.45
N ASP A 250 16.81 14.94 -19.37
CA ASP A 250 17.08 15.59 -20.66
C ASP A 250 17.48 17.06 -20.48
N ARG A 251 18.39 17.54 -21.35
CA ARG A 251 18.91 18.92 -21.31
C ARG A 251 17.81 19.98 -21.43
N GLN A 252 16.69 19.64 -22.07
CA GLN A 252 15.55 20.55 -22.25
C GLN A 252 14.65 20.65 -21.02
N ASP A 253 14.72 19.68 -20.11
CA ASP A 253 13.82 19.54 -18.97
C ASP A 253 14.44 20.01 -17.65
N THR A 254 15.53 20.78 -17.72
CA THR A 254 16.17 21.35 -16.54
C THR A 254 15.23 22.29 -15.78
N PHE A 255 15.29 22.28 -14.45
CA PHE A 255 14.47 23.18 -13.61
C PHE A 255 14.67 24.65 -13.97
N LEU A 256 15.91 25.07 -14.28
CA LEU A 256 16.20 26.43 -14.74
C LEU A 256 15.39 26.81 -15.98
N ARG A 257 15.11 25.87 -16.89
CA ARG A 257 14.31 26.15 -18.09
C ARG A 257 12.82 26.12 -17.81
N LYS A 258 12.37 25.12 -17.06
CA LYS A 258 10.94 24.78 -16.92
C LYS A 258 10.23 25.50 -15.77
N LEU A 259 10.95 26.00 -14.77
CA LEU A 259 10.39 26.79 -13.66
C LEU A 259 10.41 28.31 -13.94
N ARG A 260 10.45 28.71 -15.21
CA ARG A 260 10.37 30.11 -15.62
C ARG A 260 9.11 30.37 -16.42
N PRO A 261 8.42 31.50 -16.20
CA PRO A 261 8.74 32.54 -15.21
C PRO A 261 8.34 32.13 -13.77
N LEU A 262 8.99 32.72 -12.75
CA LEU A 262 8.84 32.29 -11.34
C LEU A 262 7.47 32.66 -10.74
N ASP A 263 6.78 33.65 -11.29
CA ASP A 263 5.43 34.07 -10.91
C ASP A 263 4.36 33.02 -11.23
N ARG A 264 4.66 32.02 -12.08
CA ARG A 264 3.78 30.90 -12.41
C ARG A 264 4.23 29.57 -11.80
N VAL A 265 5.15 29.57 -10.83
CA VAL A 265 5.70 28.32 -10.27
C VAL A 265 4.62 27.38 -9.77
N THR A 266 3.59 27.87 -9.08
CA THR A 266 2.48 27.03 -8.59
C THR A 266 1.84 26.21 -9.71
N GLU A 267 1.56 26.84 -10.85
CA GLU A 267 1.01 26.17 -12.02
C GLU A 267 2.01 25.20 -12.65
N LEU A 268 3.27 25.62 -12.78
CA LEU A 268 4.35 24.80 -13.35
C LEU A 268 4.68 23.58 -12.48
N THR A 269 4.37 23.65 -11.18
CA THR A 269 4.54 22.54 -10.23
C THR A 269 3.32 21.65 -10.10
N HIS A 270 2.22 21.93 -10.81
CA HIS A 270 1.04 21.07 -10.80
C HIS A 270 1.34 19.71 -11.46
N ASP A 271 0.82 18.62 -10.90
CA ASP A 271 1.15 17.25 -11.34
C ASP A 271 0.83 17.00 -12.81
N ALA A 272 -0.32 17.48 -13.28
CA ALA A 272 -0.72 17.41 -14.68
C ALA A 272 0.26 18.11 -15.65
N VAL A 273 1.07 19.06 -15.16
CA VAL A 273 2.11 19.75 -15.93
C VAL A 273 3.45 19.04 -15.79
N ARG A 274 3.75 18.54 -14.59
CA ARG A 274 5.02 17.87 -14.25
C ARG A 274 5.18 16.51 -14.90
N PHE A 275 4.10 15.73 -14.91
CA PHE A 275 4.09 14.29 -15.23
C PHE A 275 3.25 13.97 -16.46
N SER A 276 3.28 14.87 -17.45
CA SER A 276 2.62 14.69 -18.74
C SER A 276 3.56 15.10 -19.89
N PRO A 277 3.56 14.39 -21.04
CA PRO A 277 2.76 13.19 -21.33
C PRO A 277 3.30 11.92 -20.66
N ARG A 278 2.49 10.86 -20.70
CA ARG A 278 2.84 9.52 -20.22
C ARG A 278 4.01 8.93 -20.99
N ASN A 279 4.84 8.16 -20.28
CA ASN A 279 5.96 7.42 -20.84
C ASN A 279 5.58 5.94 -21.09
N PRO A 280 5.45 5.50 -22.36
CA PRO A 280 5.09 4.12 -22.68
C PRO A 280 6.21 3.11 -22.36
N ALA A 281 7.44 3.58 -22.12
CA ALA A 281 8.57 2.74 -21.71
C ALA A 281 8.60 2.43 -20.20
N THR A 282 7.61 2.89 -19.44
CA THR A 282 7.46 2.57 -18.02
C THR A 282 6.63 1.31 -17.83
N LEU A 283 7.13 0.35 -17.06
CA LEU A 283 6.43 -0.83 -16.59
C LEU A 283 6.24 -0.76 -15.08
N GLY A 284 5.01 -0.73 -14.62
CA GLY A 284 4.65 -0.73 -13.20
C GLY A 284 4.33 -2.12 -12.67
N PHE A 285 4.51 -2.33 -11.38
CA PHE A 285 4.10 -3.51 -10.64
C PHE A 285 3.32 -3.09 -9.40
N THR A 286 2.11 -3.62 -9.26
CA THR A 286 1.21 -3.38 -8.11
C THR A 286 0.89 -4.70 -7.44
N VAL A 287 0.80 -4.69 -6.11
CA VAL A 287 0.50 -5.88 -5.30
C VAL A 287 -0.74 -5.63 -4.47
N PHE A 288 -1.63 -6.60 -4.43
CA PHE A 288 -2.84 -6.51 -3.64
C PHE A 288 -3.21 -7.88 -3.09
N ASP A 289 -3.91 -7.88 -1.95
CA ASP A 289 -4.52 -9.09 -1.42
C ASP A 289 -6.02 -9.14 -1.75
N LYS A 290 -6.65 -10.29 -1.53
CA LYS A 290 -8.05 -10.54 -1.89
C LYS A 290 -9.01 -9.57 -1.21
N ALA A 291 -8.71 -9.13 0.01
CA ALA A 291 -9.55 -8.19 0.75
C ALA A 291 -9.46 -6.76 0.18
N GLU A 292 -8.28 -6.38 -0.34
CA GLU A 292 -8.03 -5.08 -0.97
C GLU A 292 -8.65 -4.96 -2.36
N LEU A 293 -8.74 -6.07 -3.10
CA LEU A 293 -9.26 -6.11 -4.47
C LEU A 293 -10.78 -5.97 -4.57
N GLY A 294 -11.54 -6.64 -3.71
CA GLY A 294 -12.98 -6.83 -3.91
C GLY A 294 -13.33 -7.21 -5.36
N ASP A 295 -14.41 -6.64 -5.89
CA ASP A 295 -14.87 -6.81 -7.29
C ASP A 295 -13.90 -6.21 -8.32
N ALA A 296 -12.86 -5.48 -7.89
CA ALA A 296 -11.98 -4.78 -8.80
C ALA A 296 -10.97 -5.70 -9.54
N SER A 297 -10.79 -6.91 -9.01
CA SER A 297 -9.94 -7.95 -9.59
C SER A 297 -10.47 -8.46 -10.95
N GLU A 298 -11.79 -8.57 -11.09
CA GLU A 298 -12.43 -9.26 -12.22
C GLU A 298 -12.24 -8.54 -13.55
N TRP A 299 -12.08 -7.22 -13.55
CA TRP A 299 -11.85 -6.46 -14.78
C TRP A 299 -10.38 -6.39 -15.18
N TRP A 300 -9.42 -6.59 -14.26
CA TRP A 300 -7.97 -6.35 -14.49
C TRP A 300 -7.12 -7.61 -14.59
N MET A 301 -7.53 -8.71 -13.97
CA MET A 301 -6.75 -9.94 -14.02
C MET A 301 -7.32 -10.94 -15.00
N THR A 302 -6.46 -11.58 -15.78
CA THR A 302 -6.83 -12.73 -16.61
C THR A 302 -6.75 -14.02 -15.78
N ALA A 303 -7.33 -15.11 -16.28
CA ALA A 303 -7.31 -16.40 -15.58
C ALA A 303 -5.87 -16.89 -15.28
N ASP A 304 -4.92 -16.60 -16.17
CA ASP A 304 -3.51 -17.00 -16.03
C ASP A 304 -2.73 -16.15 -15.01
N MET A 305 -3.27 -15.00 -14.60
CA MET A 305 -2.71 -14.16 -13.53
C MET A 305 -3.14 -14.62 -12.14
N ARG A 306 -4.07 -15.58 -12.04
CA ARG A 306 -4.57 -16.03 -10.74
C ARG A 306 -3.46 -16.66 -9.89
N PRO A 307 -3.49 -16.44 -8.57
CA PRO A 307 -2.52 -17.01 -7.66
C PRO A 307 -2.52 -18.56 -7.74
N PRO A 308 -1.38 -19.21 -7.43
CA PRO A 308 -1.31 -20.66 -7.31
C PRO A 308 -2.19 -21.18 -6.16
N GLU A 309 -2.25 -22.50 -6.01
CA GLU A 309 -2.94 -23.09 -4.86
C GLU A 309 -2.26 -22.67 -3.55
N ARG A 310 -3.07 -22.33 -2.55
CA ARG A 310 -2.56 -21.93 -1.23
C ARG A 310 -1.73 -23.07 -0.63
N PRO A 311 -0.54 -22.80 -0.08
CA PRO A 311 0.22 -23.81 0.63
C PRO A 311 -0.44 -24.17 1.96
N ASP A 312 -0.15 -25.36 2.47
CA ASP A 312 -0.57 -25.76 3.81
C ASP A 312 0.34 -25.14 4.88
N THR A 313 0.08 -23.87 5.22
CA THR A 313 0.77 -23.10 6.27
C THR A 313 -0.21 -22.62 7.34
N GLU A 314 0.30 -22.22 8.51
CA GLU A 314 -0.53 -21.66 9.57
C GLU A 314 -1.24 -20.38 9.12
N LEU A 315 -0.54 -19.48 8.44
CA LEU A 315 -1.09 -18.25 7.91
C LEU A 315 -2.22 -18.51 6.92
N ALA A 316 -2.01 -19.38 5.92
CA ALA A 316 -3.03 -19.72 4.92
C ALA A 316 -4.27 -20.33 5.56
N ARG A 317 -4.11 -21.23 6.55
CA ARG A 317 -5.24 -21.85 7.28
C ARG A 317 -6.00 -20.83 8.13
N SER A 318 -5.28 -19.96 8.84
CA SER A 318 -5.87 -18.89 9.65
C SER A 318 -6.69 -17.92 8.81
N ARG A 319 -6.17 -17.52 7.64
CA ARG A 319 -6.86 -16.68 6.66
C ARG A 319 -8.10 -17.37 6.09
N ALA A 320 -7.98 -18.63 5.66
CA ALA A 320 -9.12 -19.41 5.18
C ALA A 320 -10.23 -19.57 6.24
N GLN A 321 -9.87 -19.73 7.52
CA GLN A 321 -10.85 -19.77 8.61
C GLN A 321 -11.53 -18.41 8.82
N SER A 322 -10.76 -17.32 8.73
CA SER A 322 -11.26 -15.95 8.86
C SER A 322 -12.21 -15.59 7.72
N GLU A 323 -11.88 -15.98 6.49
CA GLU A 323 -12.73 -15.85 5.32
C GLU A 323 -14.04 -16.63 5.47
N LYS A 324 -14.00 -17.90 5.90
CA LYS A 324 -15.21 -18.69 6.15
C LYS A 324 -16.12 -18.04 7.21
N ARG A 325 -15.54 -17.43 8.25
CA ARG A 325 -16.30 -16.67 9.26
C ARG A 325 -16.92 -15.43 8.63
N LEU A 326 -16.16 -14.69 7.83
CA LEU A 326 -16.65 -13.50 7.14
C LEU A 326 -17.79 -13.85 6.17
N GLU A 327 -17.63 -14.89 5.34
CA GLU A 327 -18.68 -15.38 4.43
C GLU A 327 -19.94 -15.81 5.19
N ALA A 328 -19.80 -16.49 6.33
CA ALA A 328 -20.95 -16.84 7.16
C ALA A 328 -21.66 -15.60 7.72
N HIS A 329 -20.89 -14.59 8.17
CA HIS A 329 -21.43 -13.31 8.61
C HIS A 329 -22.10 -12.54 7.45
N THR A 330 -21.51 -12.52 6.26
CA THR A 330 -22.10 -11.87 5.08
C THR A 330 -23.40 -12.55 4.67
N ARG A 331 -23.45 -13.89 4.61
CA ARG A 331 -24.69 -14.63 4.30
C ARG A 331 -25.77 -14.39 5.34
N LEU A 332 -25.40 -14.40 6.63
CA LEU A 332 -26.32 -14.08 7.71
C LEU A 332 -26.88 -12.66 7.55
N ARG A 333 -26.01 -11.71 7.21
CA ARG A 333 -26.39 -10.33 6.96
C ARG A 333 -27.30 -10.18 5.74
N GLU A 334 -26.99 -10.78 4.60
CA GLU A 334 -27.85 -10.77 3.41
C GLU A 334 -29.23 -11.36 3.70
N ALA A 335 -29.28 -12.43 4.51
CA ALA A 335 -30.54 -13.00 4.98
C ALA A 335 -31.30 -12.04 5.90
N LEU A 336 -30.61 -11.34 6.80
CA LEU A 336 -31.19 -10.31 7.68
C LEU A 336 -31.70 -9.11 6.88
N ASP A 337 -30.92 -8.59 5.93
CA ASP A 337 -31.29 -7.48 5.05
C ASP A 337 -32.52 -7.84 4.21
N GLY A 338 -32.54 -9.06 3.65
CA GLY A 338 -33.70 -9.57 2.93
C GLY A 338 -34.95 -9.74 3.83
N ALA A 339 -34.77 -10.22 5.07
CA ALA A 339 -35.86 -10.35 6.02
C ALA A 339 -36.39 -8.98 6.46
N ALA A 340 -35.51 -8.02 6.72
CA ALA A 340 -35.83 -6.64 7.08
C ALA A 340 -36.61 -5.94 5.96
N GLN A 341 -36.20 -6.12 4.69
CA GLN A 341 -36.96 -5.60 3.55
C GLN A 341 -38.37 -6.18 3.50
N ARG A 342 -38.53 -7.50 3.65
CA ARG A 342 -39.86 -8.15 3.70
C ARG A 342 -40.71 -7.66 4.86
N LEU A 343 -40.10 -7.40 6.02
CA LEU A 343 -40.80 -6.82 7.18
C LEU A 343 -41.32 -5.42 6.85
N VAL A 344 -40.48 -4.55 6.29
CA VAL A 344 -40.88 -3.19 5.92
C VAL A 344 -41.96 -3.21 4.86
N ASP A 345 -41.83 -4.05 3.82
CA ASP A 345 -42.84 -4.20 2.77
C ASP A 345 -44.18 -4.70 3.35
N ALA A 346 -44.14 -5.69 4.24
CA ALA A 346 -45.33 -6.23 4.89
C ALA A 346 -46.02 -5.18 5.77
N LEU A 347 -45.25 -4.41 6.54
CA LEU A 347 -45.77 -3.33 7.38
C LEU A 347 -46.36 -2.19 6.53
N ALA A 348 -45.75 -1.85 5.41
CA ALA A 348 -46.25 -0.85 4.48
C ALA A 348 -47.54 -1.29 3.76
N GLU A 349 -47.73 -2.59 3.50
CA GLU A 349 -48.99 -3.13 2.95
C GLU A 349 -50.13 -3.19 3.98
N LEU A 350 -49.80 -3.36 5.25
CA LEU A 350 -50.75 -3.51 6.35
C LEU A 350 -51.20 -2.17 6.93
N GLU A 351 -50.48 -1.10 6.62
CA GLU A 351 -50.87 0.25 7.01
C GLU A 351 -52.05 0.70 6.15
N GLU A 352 -53.23 0.81 6.78
CA GLU A 352 -54.48 1.14 6.08
C GLU A 352 -54.77 2.65 6.06
N ASP A 353 -54.18 3.43 6.98
CA ASP A 353 -54.59 4.81 7.29
C ASP A 353 -53.67 5.92 6.73
N GLY A 354 -52.51 5.57 6.17
CA GLY A 354 -51.55 6.51 5.59
C GLY A 354 -50.79 7.40 6.57
N ASP A 355 -50.83 7.11 7.89
CA ASP A 355 -50.17 7.91 8.93
C ASP A 355 -48.67 7.60 9.15
N GLY A 356 -48.14 6.57 8.49
CA GLY A 356 -46.76 6.11 8.57
C GLY A 356 -46.42 5.32 9.84
N ARG A 357 -47.43 4.81 10.56
CA ARG A 357 -47.28 4.01 11.78
C ARG A 357 -48.17 2.77 11.71
N VAL A 358 -47.74 1.70 12.37
CA VAL A 358 -48.48 0.44 12.40
C VAL A 358 -48.96 0.13 13.81
N ASP A 359 -50.24 -0.19 13.97
CA ASP A 359 -50.85 -0.55 15.25
C ASP A 359 -50.74 -2.05 15.55
N ARG A 360 -51.08 -2.44 16.79
CA ARG A 360 -50.97 -3.84 17.23
C ARG A 360 -51.83 -4.81 16.41
N LYS A 361 -52.97 -4.37 15.88
CA LYS A 361 -53.85 -5.23 15.08
C LYS A 361 -53.29 -5.43 13.68
N GLU A 362 -52.69 -4.40 13.11
CA GLU A 362 -52.02 -4.48 11.81
C GLU A 362 -50.79 -5.39 11.89
N VAL A 363 -50.00 -5.34 12.98
CA VAL A 363 -48.89 -6.28 13.24
C VAL A 363 -49.36 -7.72 13.44
N GLN A 364 -50.64 -7.98 13.76
CA GLN A 364 -51.17 -9.35 13.76
C GLN A 364 -51.29 -9.94 12.34
N GLY A 365 -51.45 -9.08 11.33
CA GLY A 365 -51.50 -9.44 9.91
C GLY A 365 -50.14 -9.77 9.28
N LEU A 366 -49.03 -9.59 10.02
CA LEU A 366 -47.65 -9.71 9.51
C LEU A 366 -47.35 -11.10 8.90
N PHE A 367 -47.92 -12.15 9.49
CA PHE A 367 -47.76 -13.53 9.03
C PHE A 367 -48.90 -13.99 8.10
N GLU A 368 -49.95 -13.18 7.94
CA GLU A 368 -51.08 -13.51 7.08
C GLU A 368 -50.70 -13.38 5.60
N GLY A 369 -51.10 -14.35 4.79
CA GLY A 369 -50.74 -14.40 3.37
C GLY A 369 -49.28 -14.74 3.08
N GLY A 370 -48.47 -15.03 4.11
CA GLY A 370 -47.05 -15.37 3.95
C GLY A 370 -46.14 -14.18 3.67
N ARG A 371 -46.58 -12.95 4.00
CA ARG A 371 -45.84 -11.70 3.78
C ARG A 371 -44.49 -11.67 4.51
N LEU A 372 -44.50 -12.05 5.80
CA LEU A 372 -43.29 -12.35 6.56
C LEU A 372 -43.28 -13.82 6.95
N THR A 373 -42.16 -14.53 6.74
CA THR A 373 -42.08 -15.93 7.13
C THR A 373 -41.75 -16.10 8.62
N PRO A 374 -42.14 -17.22 9.26
CA PRO A 374 -41.71 -17.53 10.62
C PRO A 374 -40.18 -17.62 10.80
N GLN A 375 -39.46 -17.89 9.71
CA GLN A 375 -37.99 -17.89 9.68
C GLN A 375 -37.44 -16.47 9.69
N ASP A 376 -38.06 -15.54 8.95
CA ASP A 376 -37.69 -14.12 8.98
C ASP A 376 -37.92 -13.51 10.36
N ALA A 377 -39.05 -13.82 10.99
CA ALA A 377 -39.34 -13.36 12.35
C ALA A 377 -38.37 -13.93 13.38
N GLN A 378 -38.05 -15.22 13.28
CA GLN A 378 -37.01 -15.84 14.12
C GLN A 378 -35.63 -15.22 13.89
N LEU A 379 -35.32 -14.81 12.65
CA LEU A 379 -34.04 -14.21 12.29
C LEU A 379 -33.92 -12.76 12.79
N LEU A 380 -34.97 -11.95 12.67
CA LEU A 380 -34.99 -10.54 13.05
C LEU A 380 -35.25 -10.32 14.55
N PHE A 381 -36.15 -11.11 15.13
CA PHE A 381 -36.69 -10.89 16.48
C PHE A 381 -36.35 -12.00 17.48
N GLU A 382 -35.70 -13.09 17.05
CA GLU A 382 -35.41 -14.28 17.87
C GLU A 382 -36.67 -14.96 18.44
N THR A 383 -37.85 -14.57 17.95
CA THR A 383 -39.15 -15.07 18.39
C THR A 383 -40.12 -15.06 17.20
N GLN A 384 -41.14 -15.90 17.29
CA GLN A 384 -42.27 -15.94 16.36
C GLN A 384 -43.55 -15.39 17.00
N ASP A 385 -43.47 -14.98 18.27
CA ASP A 385 -44.60 -14.42 19.00
C ASP A 385 -44.84 -12.96 18.59
N VAL A 386 -45.98 -12.71 17.94
CA VAL A 386 -46.42 -11.41 17.45
C VAL A 386 -46.41 -10.35 18.56
N ASP A 387 -46.82 -10.70 19.78
CA ASP A 387 -46.89 -9.74 20.87
C ASP A 387 -45.48 -9.37 21.37
N ALA A 388 -44.56 -10.33 21.35
CA ALA A 388 -43.16 -10.07 21.66
C ALA A 388 -42.46 -9.26 20.55
N ILE A 389 -42.82 -9.49 19.28
CA ILE A 389 -42.33 -8.73 18.13
C ILE A 389 -42.83 -7.28 18.20
N PHE A 390 -44.12 -7.07 18.43
CA PHE A 390 -44.70 -5.74 18.62
C PHE A 390 -44.02 -4.99 19.75
N SER A 391 -43.85 -5.65 20.91
CA SER A 391 -43.19 -5.06 22.08
C SER A 391 -41.70 -4.77 21.85
N ALA A 392 -41.04 -5.52 20.97
CA ALA A 392 -39.66 -5.26 20.58
C ALA A 392 -39.54 -4.05 19.62
N MET A 393 -40.59 -3.76 18.85
CA MET A 393 -40.64 -2.62 17.93
C MET A 393 -41.12 -1.34 18.60
N ASP A 394 -42.15 -1.39 19.44
CA ASP A 394 -42.71 -0.24 20.16
C ASP A 394 -41.78 0.23 21.30
N HIS A 395 -40.74 0.99 20.94
CA HIS A 395 -39.72 1.44 21.88
C HIS A 395 -40.23 2.53 22.83
N ASN A 396 -41.17 3.36 22.38
CA ASN A 396 -41.68 4.48 23.16
C ASN A 396 -42.92 4.11 24.00
N GLY A 397 -43.54 2.96 23.74
CA GLY A 397 -44.70 2.42 24.46
C GLY A 397 -46.02 3.14 24.14
N ASP A 398 -46.12 3.83 23.00
CA ASP A 398 -47.31 4.58 22.59
C ASP A 398 -48.37 3.68 21.92
N GLY A 399 -48.09 2.38 21.78
CA GLY A 399 -49.00 1.42 21.19
C GLY A 399 -49.08 1.51 19.67
N LYS A 400 -48.17 2.25 19.03
CA LYS A 400 -47.93 2.27 17.59
C LYS A 400 -46.44 2.06 17.31
N VAL A 401 -46.13 1.54 16.14
CA VAL A 401 -44.75 1.32 15.69
C VAL A 401 -44.46 2.27 14.53
N SER A 402 -43.56 3.22 14.74
CA SER A 402 -43.11 4.15 13.72
C SER A 402 -41.95 3.61 12.89
N TYR A 403 -41.71 4.18 11.71
CA TYR A 403 -40.55 3.85 10.87
C TYR A 403 -39.20 3.97 11.60
N ASP A 404 -39.01 5.03 12.39
CA ASP A 404 -37.78 5.22 13.18
C ASP A 404 -37.57 4.10 14.22
N GLU A 405 -38.66 3.56 14.76
CA GLU A 405 -38.63 2.45 15.71
C GLU A 405 -38.35 1.11 15.05
N ILE A 406 -38.88 0.90 13.84
CA ILE A 406 -38.54 -0.26 13.00
C ILE A 406 -37.04 -0.24 12.69
N VAL A 407 -36.52 0.90 12.23
CA VAL A 407 -35.09 1.07 11.95
C VAL A 407 -34.25 0.85 13.21
N ARG A 408 -34.62 1.42 14.36
CA ARG A 408 -33.90 1.19 15.63
C ARG A 408 -33.93 -0.27 16.09
N THR A 409 -35.03 -0.97 15.85
CA THR A 409 -35.16 -2.39 16.20
C THR A 409 -34.25 -3.25 15.33
N ILE A 410 -34.19 -2.94 14.03
CA ILE A 410 -33.32 -3.60 13.05
C ILE A 410 -31.84 -3.28 13.32
N ASP A 411 -31.51 -2.01 13.56
CA ASP A 411 -30.14 -1.54 13.86
C ASP A 411 -29.62 -2.10 15.19
N SER A 412 -30.43 -2.10 16.25
CA SER A 412 -30.05 -2.63 17.57
C SER A 412 -29.79 -4.14 17.57
N ARG A 413 -30.23 -4.84 16.51
CA ARG A 413 -30.10 -6.29 16.35
C ARG A 413 -29.16 -6.71 15.21
N HIS A 414 -28.17 -5.88 14.89
CA HIS A 414 -26.97 -6.18 14.06
C HIS A 414 -27.04 -5.84 12.56
N VAL A 415 -28.06 -5.13 12.09
CA VAL A 415 -28.09 -4.63 10.70
C VAL A 415 -27.61 -3.17 10.70
N ASP A 416 -26.29 -2.97 10.59
CA ASP A 416 -25.77 -1.63 10.31
C ASP A 416 -25.94 -1.32 8.82
N LEU A 417 -27.03 -0.62 8.45
CA LEU A 417 -27.34 -0.21 7.07
C LEU A 417 -26.19 0.57 6.41
N THR A 418 -25.32 1.24 7.18
CA THR A 418 -24.18 2.01 6.64
C THR A 418 -22.96 1.16 6.31
N ALA A 419 -22.90 -0.08 6.81
CA ALA A 419 -21.75 -0.96 6.59
C ALA A 419 -21.61 -1.49 5.15
N HIS A 420 -22.47 -1.07 4.21
CA HIS A 420 -22.27 -1.26 2.75
C HIS A 420 -21.32 -0.21 2.13
N LEU A 421 -21.00 0.87 2.84
CA LEU A 421 -20.17 1.96 2.32
C LEU A 421 -18.66 1.71 2.50
N GLY A 422 -18.27 0.72 3.30
CA GLY A 422 -16.87 0.40 3.65
C GLY A 422 -16.48 -1.06 3.41
N LEU A 423 -15.18 -1.34 3.49
CA LEU A 423 -14.67 -2.71 3.58
C LEU A 423 -14.97 -3.29 4.98
N ALA A 424 -14.93 -4.62 5.10
CA ALA A 424 -15.27 -5.43 6.28
C ALA A 424 -15.08 -4.73 7.63
N ARG A 425 -16.06 -4.90 8.55
CA ARG A 425 -16.04 -4.33 9.90
C ARG A 425 -14.74 -4.68 10.64
N SER A 426 -13.87 -3.70 10.84
CA SER A 426 -12.72 -3.80 11.74
C SER A 426 -13.12 -3.25 13.10
N GLU A 427 -12.98 -4.05 14.16
CA GLU A 427 -13.04 -3.55 15.54
C GLU A 427 -11.61 -3.42 16.07
N PRO A 428 -10.99 -2.24 15.97
CA PRO A 428 -9.65 -2.05 16.53
C PRO A 428 -9.70 -2.12 18.06
N ARG A 429 -9.37 -3.30 18.60
CA ARG A 429 -9.34 -3.58 20.05
C ARG A 429 -8.03 -3.18 20.74
N SER A 430 -7.05 -2.68 19.98
CA SER A 430 -5.76 -2.19 20.47
C SER A 430 -5.31 -0.95 19.69
N MET A 431 -4.40 -0.17 20.28
CA MET A 431 -3.81 1.01 19.62
C MET A 431 -3.06 0.65 18.33
N SER A 432 -2.35 -0.49 18.30
CA SER A 432 -1.67 -0.96 17.09
C SER A 432 -2.65 -1.34 15.98
N THR A 433 -3.76 -2.00 16.33
CA THR A 433 -4.83 -2.36 15.39
C THR A 433 -5.54 -1.12 14.88
N PHE A 434 -5.79 -0.13 15.75
CA PHE A 434 -6.39 1.15 15.37
C PHE A 434 -5.54 1.87 14.33
N VAL A 435 -4.24 2.03 14.58
CA VAL A 435 -3.38 2.79 13.66
C VAL A 435 -3.17 2.04 12.35
N SER A 436 -2.95 0.72 12.38
CA SER A 436 -2.88 -0.06 11.14
C SER A 436 -4.18 0.04 10.35
N THR A 437 -5.34 0.07 11.00
CA THR A 437 -6.64 0.30 10.34
C THR A 437 -6.70 1.68 9.68
N VAL A 438 -6.31 2.75 10.37
CA VAL A 438 -6.27 4.11 9.80
C VAL A 438 -5.34 4.18 8.60
N PHE A 439 -4.13 3.62 8.74
CA PHE A 439 -3.13 3.61 7.67
C PHE A 439 -3.60 2.79 6.46
N ASN A 440 -4.14 1.59 6.68
CA ASN A 440 -4.70 0.76 5.62
C ASN A 440 -5.89 1.46 4.92
N THR A 441 -6.73 2.18 5.68
CA THR A 441 -7.84 2.95 5.11
C THR A 441 -7.33 4.07 4.19
N LEU A 442 -6.29 4.80 4.61
CA LEU A 442 -5.67 5.84 3.78
C LEU A 442 -5.01 5.26 2.53
N LEU A 443 -4.23 4.17 2.67
CA LEU A 443 -3.62 3.48 1.53
C LEU A 443 -4.67 2.98 0.54
N MET A 444 -5.76 2.38 1.04
CA MET A 444 -6.87 1.91 0.21
C MET A 444 -7.51 3.05 -0.57
N HIS A 445 -7.72 4.20 0.06
CA HIS A 445 -8.29 5.37 -0.60
C HIS A 445 -7.34 5.92 -1.68
N LEU A 446 -6.05 6.05 -1.36
CA LEU A 446 -5.04 6.52 -2.32
C LEU A 446 -4.92 5.59 -3.52
N ARG A 447 -4.94 4.27 -3.32
CA ARG A 447 -4.93 3.29 -4.42
C ARG A 447 -6.07 3.50 -5.41
N ARG A 448 -7.30 3.70 -4.92
CA ARG A 448 -8.47 3.96 -5.77
C ARG A 448 -8.31 5.23 -6.61
N VAL A 449 -7.58 6.23 -6.11
CA VAL A 449 -7.33 7.49 -6.80
C VAL A 449 -6.11 7.43 -7.72
N SER A 450 -5.07 6.66 -7.35
CA SER A 450 -3.81 6.56 -8.10
C SER A 450 -3.85 5.62 -9.30
N LEU A 451 -4.77 4.65 -9.31
CA LEU A 451 -4.91 3.70 -10.41
C LEU A 451 -5.88 4.22 -11.48
N VAL A 452 -5.35 5.01 -12.39
CA VAL A 452 -6.11 5.47 -13.56
C VAL A 452 -6.30 4.28 -14.53
N PRO A 453 -7.50 4.07 -15.12
CA PRO A 453 -7.76 2.96 -16.07
C PRO A 453 -6.71 2.82 -17.18
N ASP A 454 -6.09 3.93 -17.54
CA ASP A 454 -5.09 4.06 -18.58
C ASP A 454 -3.71 3.48 -18.22
N ASP A 455 -3.33 3.42 -16.93
CA ASP A 455 -2.04 2.88 -16.48
C ASP A 455 -2.03 1.35 -16.45
N ARG A 456 -3.19 0.71 -16.61
CA ARG A 456 -3.37 -0.74 -16.61
C ARG A 456 -2.60 -1.42 -17.72
N THR A 457 -2.56 -0.78 -18.89
CA THR A 457 -1.82 -1.34 -20.02
C THR A 457 -0.35 -1.52 -19.67
N ARG A 458 0.23 -0.62 -18.87
CA ARG A 458 1.66 -0.63 -18.52
C ARG A 458 1.94 -1.10 -17.08
N THR A 459 1.00 -1.77 -16.45
CA THR A 459 1.12 -2.20 -15.05
C THR A 459 0.77 -3.68 -14.92
N VAL A 460 1.67 -4.45 -14.30
CA VAL A 460 1.46 -5.85 -13.95
C VAL A 460 0.74 -5.92 -12.59
N PRO A 461 -0.51 -6.40 -12.55
CA PRO A 461 -1.19 -6.68 -11.30
C PRO A 461 -0.71 -8.00 -10.68
N ILE A 462 -0.49 -8.04 -9.36
CA ILE A 462 -0.05 -9.24 -8.64
C ILE A 462 -0.98 -9.49 -7.44
N ASP A 463 -1.71 -10.60 -7.49
CA ASP A 463 -2.64 -11.02 -6.42
C ASP A 463 -1.95 -11.91 -5.37
N THR A 464 -1.63 -11.35 -4.22
CA THR A 464 -1.02 -12.09 -3.11
C THR A 464 -2.02 -12.87 -2.27
N ASP A 465 -3.31 -12.88 -2.67
CA ASP A 465 -4.40 -13.67 -2.10
C ASP A 465 -4.58 -13.45 -0.60
N TYR A 466 -3.93 -14.26 0.23
CA TYR A 466 -4.09 -14.29 1.69
C TYR A 466 -2.97 -13.58 2.46
N VAL A 467 -1.85 -13.25 1.79
CA VAL A 467 -0.72 -12.53 2.41
C VAL A 467 -1.00 -11.04 2.33
N SER A 468 -1.05 -10.38 3.49
CA SER A 468 -1.30 -8.94 3.59
C SER A 468 -0.02 -8.14 3.88
N THR A 469 -0.14 -6.82 3.85
CA THR A 469 0.98 -5.86 3.93
C THR A 469 1.86 -6.07 5.17
N THR A 470 1.27 -6.43 6.31
CA THR A 470 1.96 -6.53 7.61
C THR A 470 2.33 -7.95 8.03
N ASP A 471 2.12 -8.94 7.16
CA ASP A 471 2.41 -10.35 7.44
C ASP A 471 3.92 -10.62 7.26
N PHE A 472 4.77 -10.06 8.13
CA PHE A 472 6.23 -10.17 8.04
C PHE A 472 6.75 -11.55 8.48
N GLU A 473 5.95 -12.31 9.22
CA GLU A 473 6.24 -13.69 9.66
C GLU A 473 5.69 -14.68 8.62
N LEU A 474 6.53 -15.05 7.65
CA LEU A 474 6.15 -15.96 6.56
C LEU A 474 6.99 -17.24 6.57
N ASP A 475 6.30 -18.38 6.47
CA ASP A 475 6.92 -19.68 6.24
C ASP A 475 7.61 -19.71 4.86
N ALA A 476 8.59 -20.60 4.67
CA ALA A 476 9.25 -20.77 3.39
C ALA A 476 8.26 -21.07 2.25
N ARG A 477 7.17 -21.80 2.52
CA ARG A 477 6.12 -22.08 1.53
C ARG A 477 5.27 -20.87 1.19
N ASP A 478 5.01 -19.97 2.15
CA ASP A 478 4.31 -18.71 1.88
C ASP A 478 5.17 -17.78 1.01
N ARG A 479 6.50 -17.78 1.24
CA ARG A 479 7.45 -17.03 0.40
C ARG A 479 7.48 -17.59 -1.02
N GLU A 480 7.58 -18.90 -1.19
CA GLU A 480 7.55 -19.53 -2.53
C GLU A 480 6.24 -19.27 -3.26
N PHE A 481 5.11 -19.30 -2.53
CA PHE A 481 3.80 -18.91 -3.07
C PHE A 481 3.85 -17.49 -3.68
N LEU A 482 4.38 -16.51 -2.94
CA LEU A 482 4.50 -15.13 -3.44
C LEU A 482 5.41 -15.02 -4.66
N LEU A 483 6.56 -15.69 -4.66
CA LEU A 483 7.48 -15.73 -5.80
C LEU A 483 6.77 -16.27 -7.04
N GLU A 484 6.06 -17.38 -6.90
CA GLU A 484 5.33 -18.00 -8.00
C GLU A 484 4.16 -17.12 -8.51
N THR A 485 3.41 -16.48 -7.62
CA THR A 485 2.39 -15.49 -8.00
C THR A 485 2.98 -14.37 -8.85
N GLY A 486 4.12 -13.81 -8.46
CA GLY A 486 4.82 -12.78 -9.21
C GLY A 486 5.26 -13.25 -10.59
N ARG A 487 5.80 -14.48 -10.70
CA ARG A 487 6.16 -15.11 -11.97
C ARG A 487 4.95 -15.26 -12.88
N ARG A 488 3.85 -15.83 -12.37
CA ARG A 488 2.62 -16.09 -13.13
C ARG A 488 2.02 -14.81 -13.69
N SER A 489 1.81 -13.83 -12.81
CA SER A 489 1.23 -12.55 -13.18
C SER A 489 2.04 -11.84 -14.27
N THR A 490 3.37 -11.85 -14.13
CA THR A 490 4.28 -11.21 -15.08
C THR A 490 4.33 -11.96 -16.42
N ARG A 491 4.39 -13.30 -16.40
CA ARG A 491 4.35 -14.12 -17.62
C ARG A 491 3.04 -13.94 -18.37
N ALA A 492 1.91 -13.95 -17.67
CA ALA A 492 0.58 -13.74 -18.25
C ALA A 492 0.45 -12.34 -18.86
N PHE A 493 0.97 -11.30 -18.19
CA PHE A 493 1.00 -9.94 -18.73
C PHE A 493 1.77 -9.85 -20.05
N PHE A 494 2.96 -10.44 -20.11
CA PHE A 494 3.73 -10.46 -21.36
C PHE A 494 3.06 -11.34 -22.42
N ALA A 495 2.47 -12.47 -22.07
CA ALA A 495 1.76 -13.34 -23.00
C ALA A 495 0.61 -12.60 -23.70
N GLY A 496 -0.26 -11.92 -22.95
CA GLY A 496 -1.37 -11.14 -23.52
C GLY A 496 -0.91 -10.08 -24.52
N ARG A 497 0.21 -9.40 -24.25
CA ARG A 497 0.78 -8.41 -25.17
C ARG A 497 1.38 -8.99 -26.45
N ARG A 498 1.77 -10.27 -26.45
CA ARG A 498 2.26 -10.95 -27.66
C ARG A 498 1.14 -11.26 -28.63
N GLU A 499 -0.10 -11.32 -28.16
CA GLU A 499 -1.28 -11.57 -29.00
C GLU A 499 -1.83 -10.27 -29.62
N GLU A 500 -1.51 -9.12 -29.02
CA GLU A 500 -1.89 -7.78 -29.50
C GLU A 500 -0.93 -7.18 -30.56
N THR A 501 0.26 -7.78 -30.75
CA THR A 501 1.32 -7.31 -31.68
C THR A 501 1.50 -8.29 -32.83
#